data_AF-A0A4U5WWS2-F1
#
_entry.id   AF-A0A4U5WWS2-F1
#
_cell.length_a   1.000
_cell.length_b   1.000
_cell.length_c   1.000
_cell.angle_alpha   90.00
_cell.angle_beta   90.00
_cell.angle_gamma   90.00
#
_symmetry.space_group_name_H-M   'P 1'
#
loop_
_entity.id
_entity.type
_entity.pdbx_description
1 polymer ?
#
loop_
_entity_poly.entity_id
_entity_poly.type
_entity_poly.pdbx_seq_one_letter_code
_entity_poly.pdbx_strand_id
1 'polypeptide(L)'
;MFRRRPVRGGPGTAYELSAVIAGEEVLRAATRMVPAARAAALGQGLSLLPMTETLFHAVAGSLGRGALGFREVPEGFDRVLADWSAGGPVAYVEAEYFGGVGEQRAAVWESGALVLGPLRVEEGEPFPSAGSPISRALRRLGVAARAGEDEFSAVGLHRHRDSGDWVA
;
A
#
# COMPACT_ATOMS: atom_id res chain seq x y z
N MET A 1 -1.00 3.05 24.54
CA MET A 1 -0.91 1.60 24.77
C MET A 1 -1.98 0.93 23.92
N PHE A 2 -1.73 0.78 22.62
CA PHE A 2 -2.68 0.13 21.70
C PHE A 2 -2.57 -1.38 21.90
N ARG A 3 -3.52 -1.95 22.66
CA ARG A 3 -3.65 -3.41 22.76
C ARG A 3 -4.23 -3.91 21.43
N ARG A 4 -3.39 -4.54 20.60
CA ARG A 4 -3.83 -5.39 19.49
C ARG A 4 -4.88 -6.36 20.05
N ARG A 5 -6.11 -6.33 19.53
CA ARG A 5 -7.13 -7.34 19.86
C ARG A 5 -6.64 -8.66 19.28
N PRO A 6 -6.63 -9.77 20.04
CA PRO A 6 -6.30 -11.07 19.49
C PRO A 6 -7.47 -11.52 18.60
N VAL A 7 -7.26 -11.53 17.29
CA VAL A 7 -8.19 -12.17 16.36
C VAL A 7 -8.03 -13.68 16.55
N ARG A 8 -9.00 -14.30 17.23
CA ARG A 8 -9.14 -15.76 17.27
C ARG A 8 -9.76 -16.21 15.95
N GLY A 9 -8.92 -16.59 14.99
CA GLY A 9 -9.30 -17.37 13.81
C GLY A 9 -8.38 -18.59 13.70
N GLY A 10 -8.94 -19.77 13.41
CA GLY A 10 -8.16 -21.00 13.17
C GLY A 10 -7.21 -20.88 11.97
N PRO A 11 -6.46 -21.94 11.61
CA PRO A 11 -5.36 -21.89 10.64
C PRO A 11 -5.87 -21.72 9.20
N GLY A 12 -6.37 -20.53 8.87
CA GLY A 12 -6.52 -20.01 7.52
C GLY A 12 -5.46 -18.94 7.31
N THR A 13 -4.62 -19.09 6.28
CA THR A 13 -3.48 -18.20 6.03
C THR A 13 -3.98 -16.78 5.76
N ALA A 14 -3.82 -15.87 6.73
CA ALA A 14 -4.11 -14.46 6.56
C ALA A 14 -3.17 -13.84 5.51
N TYR A 15 -3.67 -12.90 4.73
CA TYR A 15 -2.86 -12.03 3.87
C TYR A 15 -2.93 -10.62 4.45
N GLU A 16 -1.78 -10.00 4.72
CA GLU A 16 -1.69 -8.65 5.27
C GLU A 16 -0.66 -7.85 4.48
N LEU A 17 -1.14 -6.84 3.76
CA LEU A 17 -0.31 -5.92 2.99
C LEU A 17 -0.62 -4.48 3.40
N SER A 18 0.37 -3.77 3.92
CA SER A 18 0.36 -2.31 4.05
C SER A 18 1.61 -1.80 3.34
N ALA A 19 1.47 -1.04 2.25
CA ALA A 19 2.63 -0.65 1.45
C ALA A 19 2.44 0.62 0.61
N VAL A 20 3.55 1.28 0.33
CA VAL A 20 3.65 2.32 -0.71
C VAL A 20 4.13 1.67 -2.01
N ILE A 21 3.47 1.95 -3.12
CA ILE A 21 3.85 1.49 -4.45
C ILE A 21 4.07 2.72 -5.34
N ALA A 22 5.21 2.79 -6.01
CA ALA A 22 5.51 3.83 -6.98
C ALA A 22 6.60 3.36 -7.95
N GLY A 23 6.96 4.18 -8.93
CA GLY A 23 8.11 3.92 -9.80
C GLY A 23 9.40 3.71 -9.01
N GLU A 24 10.31 2.88 -9.54
CA GLU A 24 11.58 2.55 -8.89
C GLU A 24 12.40 3.79 -8.49
N GLU A 25 12.42 4.82 -9.34
CA GLU A 25 13.18 6.05 -9.08
C GLU A 25 12.60 6.84 -7.89
N VAL A 26 11.27 6.90 -7.78
CA VAL A 26 10.57 7.57 -6.69
C VAL A 26 10.88 6.88 -5.35
N LEU A 27 10.76 5.55 -5.30
CA LEU A 27 11.04 4.80 -4.07
C LEU A 27 12.54 4.74 -3.74
N ARG A 28 13.41 4.79 -4.74
CA ARG A 28 14.86 4.96 -4.54
C ARG A 28 15.19 6.30 -3.89
N ALA A 29 14.52 7.38 -4.29
CA ALA A 29 14.67 8.68 -3.63
C ALA A 29 14.13 8.64 -2.19
N ALA A 30 12.96 8.02 -1.99
CA ALA A 30 12.35 7.84 -0.67
C ALA A 30 13.26 7.09 0.32
N THR A 31 13.87 5.98 -0.11
CA THR A 31 14.77 5.17 0.74
C THR A 31 16.08 5.87 1.10
N ARG A 32 16.51 6.87 0.32
CA ARG A 32 17.64 7.75 0.69
C ARG A 32 17.26 8.76 1.77
N MET A 33 16.02 9.25 1.76
CA MET A 33 15.52 10.20 2.76
C MET A 33 15.17 9.52 4.08
N VAL A 34 14.69 8.27 4.02
CA VAL A 34 14.28 7.49 5.19
C VAL A 34 15.15 6.23 5.30
N PRO A 35 16.20 6.22 6.14
CA PRO A 35 17.13 5.09 6.24
C PRO A 35 16.48 3.76 6.68
N ALA A 36 15.31 3.83 7.33
CA ALA A 36 14.51 2.68 7.72
C ALA A 36 13.68 2.09 6.56
N ALA A 37 13.48 2.84 5.47
CA ALA A 37 12.73 2.36 4.33
C ALA A 37 13.54 1.35 3.51
N ARG A 38 12.88 0.25 3.16
CA ARG A 38 13.40 -0.78 2.27
C ARG A 38 12.37 -0.99 1.18
N ALA A 39 12.82 -0.97 -0.07
CA ALA A 39 11.97 -1.17 -1.24
C ALA A 39 12.32 -2.49 -1.91
N ALA A 40 11.31 -3.20 -2.38
CA ALA A 40 11.39 -4.43 -3.16
C ALA A 40 10.90 -4.15 -4.57
N ALA A 41 11.55 -4.73 -5.58
CA ALA A 41 11.12 -4.55 -6.97
C ALA A 41 9.81 -5.30 -7.23
N LEU A 42 8.87 -4.63 -7.91
CA LEU A 42 7.69 -5.24 -8.50
C LEU A 42 7.88 -5.38 -10.02
N GLY A 43 6.88 -5.96 -10.69
CA GLY A 43 6.81 -5.95 -12.15
C GLY A 43 6.58 -4.55 -12.73
N GLN A 44 6.92 -4.40 -14.02
CA GLN A 44 6.60 -3.22 -14.83
C GLN A 44 7.25 -1.91 -14.37
N GLY A 45 8.46 -1.96 -13.78
CA GLY A 45 9.22 -0.77 -13.37
C GLY A 45 8.69 -0.10 -12.10
N LEU A 46 7.82 -0.79 -11.37
CA LEU A 46 7.36 -0.38 -10.05
C LEU A 46 8.20 -1.01 -8.95
N SER A 47 8.22 -0.36 -7.81
CA SER A 47 8.72 -0.91 -6.56
C SER A 47 7.62 -0.84 -5.51
N LEU A 48 7.78 -1.66 -4.48
CA LEU A 48 6.95 -1.70 -3.30
C LEU A 48 7.82 -1.42 -2.07
N LEU A 49 7.35 -0.52 -1.22
CA LEU A 49 7.97 -0.15 0.04
C LEU A 49 6.98 -0.54 1.14
N PRO A 50 7.18 -1.69 1.82
CA PRO A 50 6.26 -2.15 2.84
C PRO A 50 6.27 -1.23 4.06
N MET A 51 5.08 -0.96 4.60
CA MET A 51 4.90 -0.28 5.87
C MET A 51 5.20 -1.24 7.02
N THR A 52 6.47 -1.46 7.28
CA THR A 52 6.93 -2.24 8.44
C THR A 52 6.79 -1.44 9.73
N GLU A 53 6.75 -2.11 10.88
CA GLU A 53 6.73 -1.46 12.20
C GLU A 53 7.92 -0.49 12.36
N THR A 54 9.11 -0.88 11.89
CA THR A 54 10.30 -0.03 11.89
C THR A 54 10.12 1.24 11.06
N LEU A 55 9.55 1.12 9.86
CA LEU A 55 9.26 2.28 9.02
C LEU A 55 8.21 3.17 9.67
N PHE A 56 7.12 2.57 10.15
CA PHE A 56 6.05 3.26 10.84
C PHE A 56 6.60 4.12 11.98
N HIS A 57 7.46 3.57 12.85
CA HIS A 57 8.07 4.32 13.94
C HIS A 57 9.02 5.43 13.46
N ALA A 58 9.80 5.19 12.40
CA ALA A 58 10.72 6.18 11.86
C ALA A 58 10.00 7.40 11.29
N VAL A 59 8.87 7.19 10.60
CA VAL A 59 8.07 8.28 10.02
C VAL A 59 7.12 8.90 11.04
N ALA A 60 6.55 8.12 11.96
CA ALA A 60 5.66 8.62 13.02
C ALA A 60 6.37 9.53 14.03
N GLY A 61 7.66 9.30 14.30
CA GLY A 61 8.46 10.17 15.17
C GLY A 61 8.82 11.52 14.56
N SER A 62 8.68 11.67 13.23
CA SER A 62 9.14 12.84 12.48
C SER A 62 8.01 13.73 11.96
N LEU A 63 6.75 13.27 12.04
CA LEU A 63 5.59 13.91 11.40
C LEU A 63 4.56 14.39 12.42
N GLY A 64 4.13 15.65 12.29
CA GLY A 64 3.02 16.24 13.04
C GLY A 64 1.64 15.98 12.39
N ARG A 65 0.56 16.18 13.18
CA ARG A 65 -0.85 15.85 12.91
C ARG A 65 -1.32 15.98 11.45
N GLY A 66 -1.95 14.92 10.93
CA GLY A 66 -2.58 14.85 9.61
C GLY A 66 -3.42 13.57 9.45
N ALA A 67 -4.73 13.67 9.66
CA ALA A 67 -5.65 12.55 9.74
C ALA A 67 -6.40 12.32 8.40
N LEU A 68 -6.06 11.25 7.68
CA LEU A 68 -6.82 10.77 6.51
C LEU A 68 -7.61 9.46 6.75
N GLY A 69 -7.73 8.99 8.00
CA GLY A 69 -8.65 7.89 8.33
C GLY A 69 -8.28 6.50 7.78
N PHE A 70 -7.01 6.29 7.40
CA PHE A 70 -6.45 4.96 7.16
C PHE A 70 -6.15 4.24 8.48
N ARG A 71 -6.09 2.90 8.47
CA ARG A 71 -5.88 2.11 9.70
C ARG A 71 -4.41 2.14 10.11
N GLU A 72 -3.49 2.14 9.15
CA GLU A 72 -2.05 2.04 9.38
C GLU A 72 -1.21 3.14 8.69
N VAL A 73 -1.84 4.27 8.34
CA VAL A 73 -1.08 5.45 7.91
C VAL A 73 -0.75 6.31 9.14
N PRO A 74 0.54 6.51 9.48
CA PRO A 74 0.93 7.49 10.48
C PRO A 74 0.33 8.86 10.18
N GLU A 75 -0.16 9.56 11.19
CA GLU A 75 -0.64 10.95 11.01
C GLU A 75 0.42 11.79 10.29
N GLY A 76 0.03 12.48 9.21
CA GLY A 76 0.94 13.32 8.41
C GLY A 76 1.74 12.59 7.34
N PHE A 77 1.66 11.26 7.25
CA PHE A 77 2.32 10.51 6.17
C PHE A 77 1.69 10.77 4.79
N ASP A 78 0.45 11.24 4.74
CA ASP A 78 -0.19 11.74 3.53
C ASP A 78 0.57 12.90 2.88
N ARG A 79 1.17 13.78 3.67
CA ARG A 79 2.04 14.86 3.17
C ARG A 79 3.34 14.32 2.60
N VAL A 80 3.93 13.30 3.24
CA VAL A 80 5.12 12.63 2.71
C VAL A 80 4.82 11.96 1.37
N LEU A 81 3.67 11.29 1.25
CA LEU A 81 3.22 10.68 -0.01
C LEU A 81 2.96 11.74 -1.08
N ALA A 82 2.35 12.87 -0.70
CA ALA A 82 2.18 14.02 -1.59
C ALA A 82 3.53 14.57 -2.07
N ASP A 83 4.51 14.76 -1.19
CA ASP A 83 5.84 15.26 -1.53
C ASP A 83 6.58 14.29 -2.45
N TRP A 84 6.53 12.98 -2.15
CA TRP A 84 7.12 11.95 -3.02
C TRP A 84 6.46 11.92 -4.39
N SER A 85 5.16 12.24 -4.45
CA SER A 85 4.43 12.26 -5.71
C SER A 85 4.84 13.37 -6.69
N ALA A 86 5.70 14.30 -6.26
CA ALA A 86 6.36 15.25 -7.17
C ALA A 86 7.31 14.56 -8.16
N GLY A 87 7.85 13.37 -7.82
CA GLY A 87 8.70 12.57 -8.69
C GLY A 87 7.95 11.61 -9.62
N GLY A 88 6.63 11.50 -9.50
CA GLY A 88 5.78 10.56 -10.21
C GLY A 88 4.62 10.07 -9.34
N PRO A 89 3.61 9.37 -9.90
CA PRO A 89 2.46 8.95 -9.11
C PRO A 89 2.84 7.93 -8.03
N VAL A 90 2.25 8.07 -6.84
CA VAL A 90 2.51 7.26 -5.65
C VAL A 90 1.20 6.72 -5.12
N ALA A 91 1.12 5.40 -4.93
CA ALA A 91 -0.03 4.74 -4.33
C ALA A 91 0.29 4.26 -2.91
N TYR A 92 -0.67 4.37 -2.01
CA TYR A 92 -0.65 3.66 -0.74
C TYR A 92 -1.79 2.65 -0.72
N VAL A 93 -1.50 1.41 -0.33
CA VAL A 93 -2.43 0.29 -0.35
C VAL A 93 -2.44 -0.44 0.99
N GLU A 94 -3.63 -0.83 1.45
CA GLU A 94 -3.83 -1.75 2.56
C GLU A 94 -4.71 -2.91 2.07
N ALA A 95 -4.38 -4.15 2.42
CA ALA A 95 -5.20 -5.31 2.20
C ALA A 95 -5.07 -6.28 3.37
N GLU A 96 -6.21 -6.74 3.88
CA GLU A 96 -6.30 -7.76 4.90
C GLU A 96 -7.30 -8.81 4.41
N TYR A 97 -6.84 -10.05 4.14
CA TYR A 97 -7.72 -11.16 3.77
C TYR A 97 -7.63 -12.28 4.80
N PHE A 98 -8.79 -12.81 5.18
CA PHE A 98 -8.92 -14.02 5.99
C PHE A 98 -9.92 -14.98 5.34
N GLY A 99 -9.49 -16.20 5.04
CA GLY A 99 -10.39 -17.22 4.46
C GLY A 99 -11.01 -16.87 3.10
N GLY A 100 -10.38 -15.98 2.32
CA GLY A 100 -10.86 -15.56 0.99
C GLY A 100 -11.81 -14.34 1.00
N VAL A 101 -12.13 -13.80 2.18
CA VAL A 101 -12.85 -12.54 2.33
C VAL A 101 -11.89 -11.52 2.93
N GLY A 102 -11.93 -10.27 2.49
CA GLY A 102 -10.98 -9.28 2.99
C GLY A 102 -11.35 -7.85 2.68
N GLU A 103 -10.74 -6.94 3.43
CA GLU A 103 -10.83 -5.51 3.20
C GLU A 103 -9.71 -5.06 2.27
N GLN A 104 -9.99 -4.05 1.45
CA GLN A 104 -8.95 -3.35 0.70
C GLN A 104 -9.13 -1.85 0.79
N ARG A 105 -8.01 -1.15 0.93
CA ARG A 105 -7.94 0.31 0.88
C ARG A 105 -6.85 0.73 -0.07
N ALA A 106 -7.11 1.79 -0.82
CA ALA A 106 -6.09 2.36 -1.69
C ALA A 106 -6.30 3.86 -1.90
N ALA A 107 -5.20 4.58 -2.00
CA ALA A 107 -5.17 5.98 -2.41
C ALA A 107 -3.97 6.25 -3.30
N VAL A 108 -4.08 7.25 -4.17
CA VAL A 108 -3.03 7.65 -5.10
C VAL A 108 -2.85 9.15 -5.07
N TRP A 109 -1.60 9.56 -4.95
CA TRP A 109 -1.15 10.94 -5.05
C TRP A 109 -0.37 11.12 -6.35
N GLU A 110 -0.53 12.28 -6.97
CA GLU A 110 0.18 12.68 -8.16
C GLU A 110 0.44 14.19 -8.09
N SER A 111 1.68 14.62 -8.31
CA SER A 111 2.08 16.03 -8.29
C SER A 111 1.66 16.80 -7.02
N GLY A 112 1.70 16.14 -5.87
CA GLY A 112 1.35 16.70 -4.57
C GLY A 112 -0.14 16.65 -4.21
N ALA A 113 -1.00 16.14 -5.10
CA ALA A 113 -2.44 16.08 -4.88
C ALA A 113 -2.96 14.65 -4.80
N LEU A 114 -3.96 14.42 -3.96
CA LEU A 114 -4.70 13.15 -3.92
C LEU A 114 -5.62 13.05 -5.14
N VAL A 115 -5.28 12.17 -6.09
CA VAL A 115 -5.99 12.02 -7.38
C VAL A 115 -6.90 10.79 -7.44
N LEU A 116 -6.80 9.88 -6.46
CA LEU A 116 -7.69 8.74 -6.29
C LEU A 116 -7.78 8.36 -4.81
N GLY A 117 -9.00 8.14 -4.31
CA GLY A 117 -9.24 7.59 -2.98
C GLY A 117 -9.45 8.62 -1.87
N PRO A 118 -9.45 8.20 -0.59
CA PRO A 118 -9.29 6.81 -0.14
C PRO A 118 -10.45 5.93 -0.62
N LEU A 119 -10.14 4.96 -1.47
CA LEU A 119 -11.07 3.90 -1.85
C LEU A 119 -11.06 2.86 -0.75
N ARG A 120 -12.22 2.32 -0.41
CA ARG A 120 -12.37 1.24 0.54
C ARG A 120 -13.40 0.25 0.06
N VAL A 121 -13.13 -1.02 0.31
CA VAL A 121 -14.10 -2.12 0.26
C VAL A 121 -13.95 -2.86 1.59
N GLU A 122 -15.06 -3.00 2.32
CA GLU A 122 -15.08 -3.69 3.61
C GLU A 122 -15.29 -5.21 3.42
N GLU A 123 -15.05 -6.00 4.46
CA GLU A 123 -15.24 -7.46 4.43
C GLU A 123 -16.69 -7.80 4.05
N GLY A 124 -16.86 -8.65 3.02
CA GLY A 124 -18.17 -9.12 2.55
C GLY A 124 -18.86 -8.19 1.55
N GLU A 125 -18.27 -7.03 1.23
CA GLU A 125 -18.76 -6.17 0.15
C GLU A 125 -18.26 -6.66 -1.22
N PRO A 126 -19.11 -6.66 -2.26
CA PRO A 126 -18.66 -7.00 -3.61
C PRO A 126 -17.71 -5.92 -4.13
N PHE A 127 -16.63 -6.33 -4.80
CA PHE A 127 -15.77 -5.38 -5.49
C PHE A 127 -16.56 -4.61 -6.56
N PRO A 128 -16.33 -3.30 -6.71
CA PRO A 128 -16.91 -2.52 -7.80
C PRO A 128 -16.56 -3.14 -9.17
N SER A 129 -17.43 -2.97 -10.16
CA SER A 129 -17.15 -3.40 -11.54
C SER A 129 -15.89 -2.75 -12.14
N ALA A 130 -15.51 -1.58 -11.63
CA ALA A 130 -14.26 -0.90 -11.95
C ALA A 130 -13.01 -1.62 -11.42
N GLY A 131 -13.15 -2.73 -10.68
CA GLY A 131 -12.06 -3.49 -10.06
C GLY A 131 -11.84 -3.12 -8.59
N SER A 132 -11.00 -3.92 -7.93
CA SER A 132 -10.65 -3.72 -6.52
C SER A 132 -9.92 -2.39 -6.26
N PRO A 133 -9.95 -1.82 -5.04
CA PRO A 133 -9.23 -0.60 -4.70
C PRO A 133 -7.77 -0.60 -5.14
N ILE A 134 -7.05 -1.71 -4.88
CA ILE A 134 -5.63 -1.85 -5.25
C ILE A 134 -5.46 -1.87 -6.77
N SER A 135 -6.27 -2.64 -7.48
CA SER A 135 -6.18 -2.72 -8.96
C SER A 135 -6.42 -1.35 -9.60
N ARG A 136 -7.38 -0.58 -9.07
CA ARG A 136 -7.65 0.79 -9.53
C ARG A 136 -6.48 1.73 -9.25
N ALA A 137 -5.81 1.60 -8.11
CA ALA A 137 -4.62 2.38 -7.79
C ALA A 137 -3.45 2.03 -8.71
N LEU A 138 -3.19 0.75 -8.95
CA LEU A 138 -2.15 0.27 -9.86
C LEU A 138 -2.35 0.76 -11.29
N ARG A 139 -3.59 0.81 -11.80
CA ARG A 139 -3.89 1.42 -13.11
C ARG A 139 -3.46 2.89 -13.18
N ARG A 140 -3.61 3.65 -12.09
CA ARG A 140 -3.15 5.05 -12.04
C ARG A 140 -1.64 5.17 -11.99
N LEU A 141 -0.94 4.15 -11.52
CA LEU A 141 0.52 4.05 -11.61
C LEU A 141 1.00 3.62 -13.01
N GLY A 142 0.08 3.36 -13.94
CA GLY A 142 0.41 2.95 -15.32
C GLY A 142 0.54 1.44 -15.52
N VAL A 143 0.10 0.61 -14.57
CA VAL A 143 0.13 -0.86 -14.71
C VAL A 143 -0.80 -1.31 -15.84
N ALA A 144 -0.27 -2.13 -16.74
CA ALA A 144 -1.05 -2.83 -17.75
C ALA A 144 -1.24 -4.29 -17.36
N ALA A 145 -2.49 -4.71 -17.15
CA ALA A 145 -2.84 -6.12 -16.99
C ALA A 145 -3.14 -6.77 -18.35
N ARG A 146 -2.83 -8.06 -18.47
CA ARG A 146 -3.19 -8.86 -19.66
C ARG A 146 -4.65 -9.34 -19.57
N ALA A 147 -5.21 -9.75 -20.70
CA ALA A 147 -6.56 -10.32 -20.72
C ALA A 147 -6.64 -11.55 -19.80
N GLY A 148 -7.58 -11.53 -18.84
CA GLY A 148 -7.77 -12.61 -17.86
C GLY A 148 -6.89 -12.50 -16.61
N GLU A 149 -6.10 -11.44 -16.48
CA GLU A 149 -5.28 -11.12 -15.30
C GLU A 149 -5.71 -9.76 -14.72
N ASP A 150 -5.56 -9.57 -13.41
CA ASP A 150 -5.72 -8.27 -12.76
C ASP A 150 -4.39 -7.57 -12.52
N GLU A 151 -4.43 -6.26 -12.29
CA GLU A 151 -3.20 -5.47 -12.09
C GLU A 151 -2.40 -5.95 -10.89
N PHE A 152 -3.07 -6.49 -9.86
CA PHE A 152 -2.44 -7.07 -8.67
C PHE A 152 -1.52 -8.25 -9.03
N SER A 153 -2.02 -9.17 -9.86
CA SER A 153 -1.25 -10.32 -10.34
C SER A 153 -0.15 -9.88 -11.31
N ALA A 154 -0.47 -8.93 -12.20
CA ALA A 154 0.43 -8.46 -13.24
C ALA A 154 1.71 -7.77 -12.71
N VAL A 155 1.66 -7.16 -11.52
CA VAL A 155 2.85 -6.60 -10.85
C VAL A 155 3.51 -7.58 -9.88
N GLY A 156 2.92 -8.75 -9.64
CA GLY A 156 3.46 -9.78 -8.77
C GLY A 156 3.14 -9.62 -7.28
N LEU A 157 2.11 -8.84 -6.89
CA LEU A 157 1.77 -8.66 -5.46
C LEU A 157 1.30 -9.96 -4.76
N HIS A 158 1.00 -11.00 -5.53
CA HIS A 158 0.66 -12.34 -5.03
C HIS A 158 1.88 -13.15 -4.53
N ARG A 159 3.11 -12.65 -4.73
CA ARG A 159 4.35 -13.39 -4.40
C ARG A 159 4.58 -13.58 -2.90
N HIS A 160 4.21 -12.60 -2.10
CA HIS A 160 4.34 -12.63 -0.64
C HIS A 160 3.00 -12.26 0.00
N ARG A 161 2.68 -12.94 1.11
CA ARG A 161 1.41 -12.77 1.82
C ARG A 161 1.51 -11.82 3.02
N ASP A 162 2.72 -11.56 3.48
CA ASP A 162 3.03 -10.65 4.57
C ASP A 162 3.88 -9.48 4.03
N SER A 163 3.66 -8.28 4.56
CA SER A 163 4.40 -7.07 4.19
C SER A 163 5.90 -7.18 4.49
N GLY A 164 6.27 -7.82 5.60
CA GLY A 164 7.66 -8.02 6.03
C GLY A 164 8.44 -8.95 5.10
N ASP A 165 7.80 -9.95 4.52
CA ASP A 165 8.43 -10.94 3.63
C ASP A 165 9.00 -10.32 2.34
N TRP A 166 8.56 -9.12 1.96
CA TRP A 166 9.08 -8.39 0.81
C TRP A 166 10.48 -7.83 1.02
N VAL A 167 10.88 -7.62 2.28
CA VAL A 167 12.14 -6.95 2.64
C VAL A 167 12.99 -7.76 3.64
N ALA A 168 12.61 -9.02 3.86
CA ALA A 168 13.30 -9.98 4.72
C ALA A 168 14.65 -10.46 4.14
#